data_AF-A0A9W8JGG9-F1
#
_entry.id   AF-A0A9W8JGG9-F1
#
_cell.length_a   1.000
_cell.length_b   1.000
_cell.length_c   1.000
_cell.angle_alpha   90.00
_cell.angle_beta   90.00
_cell.angle_gamma   90.00
#
_symmetry.space_group_name_H-M   'P 1'
#
loop_
_entity.id
_entity.type
_entity.pdbx_description
1 polymer ?
#
loop_
_entity_poly.entity_id
_entity_poly.type
_entity_poly.pdbx_seq_one_letter_code
_entity_poly.pdbx_strand_id
1 'polypeptide(L)'
;MASVRDRALVGKHDTIGRAYLCLDPKRFGDCLSHDLWMDLEPNGRLLVRVSMEGEKDDIQFYFGRAFRTLKRAEGDMVRIFVDKMSPFVRQCISRNVVKTLIKSRDQGLDYNKALGGVTAFYRSAIGNNSSEVQVPLPASEKPRTRPEDLTDVEIEAAISPLFDYLEDNLQTLNTYLSDNTKEMVMARVWKEILVVIEGLLIPPLSDVPSDLKPLTDKEVDIVFKWLKFLRDYFYAGGEGPVPLESLQNQKYRDILSIRLYYDWNTDALMEECVRMMQQTLRSAPTMKKRAKSVYQQRNLGTIKERKKEKNKESEGGTSEQTILRILRMRSHTQEFIAQQLQIMNAMRAEQEARAKEVEDRKMKRLAAGNNRPTSVIPPLPPLPPIPQ
;
A
#
# COMPACT_ATOMS: atom_id res chain seq x y z
N MET A 1 -28.85 10.25 -9.47
CA MET A 1 -28.33 11.02 -8.32
C MET A 1 -27.59 10.07 -7.42
N ALA A 2 -26.30 10.31 -7.16
CA ALA A 2 -25.51 9.58 -6.18
C ALA A 2 -25.51 10.38 -4.87
N SER A 3 -25.75 9.72 -3.73
CA SER A 3 -25.70 10.33 -2.40
C SER A 3 -24.79 9.48 -1.52
N VAL A 4 -23.74 10.09 -0.98
CA VAL A 4 -22.85 9.48 0.00
C VAL A 4 -23.33 9.88 1.39
N ARG A 5 -23.47 8.89 2.27
CA ARG A 5 -23.97 9.11 3.64
C ARG A 5 -23.06 8.43 4.64
N ASP A 6 -22.84 9.09 5.77
CA ASP A 6 -22.14 8.50 6.90
C ASP A 6 -23.04 7.51 7.63
N ARG A 7 -22.50 6.33 7.92
CA ARG A 7 -23.27 5.24 8.50
C ARG A 7 -23.25 5.34 10.03
N ALA A 8 -24.25 6.00 10.60
CA ALA A 8 -24.55 5.89 12.03
C ALA A 8 -25.09 4.49 12.41
N LEU A 9 -24.63 3.95 13.54
CA LEU A 9 -25.10 2.68 14.12
C LEU A 9 -26.51 2.80 14.74
N VAL A 10 -26.89 3.99 15.19
CA VAL A 10 -28.22 4.32 15.73
C VAL A 10 -28.61 5.72 15.22
N GLY A 11 -29.81 5.88 14.67
CA GLY A 11 -30.33 7.17 14.18
C GLY A 11 -30.29 7.34 12.66
N LYS A 12 -30.40 8.60 12.20
CA LYS A 12 -30.40 8.96 10.77
C LYS A 12 -28.96 9.05 10.24
N HIS A 13 -28.76 8.62 8.99
CA HIS A 13 -27.48 8.75 8.29
C HIS A 13 -27.26 10.19 7.81
N ASP A 14 -26.13 10.79 8.17
CA ASP A 14 -25.78 12.13 7.73
C ASP A 14 -25.33 12.12 6.27
N THR A 15 -25.83 13.06 5.46
CA THR A 15 -25.44 13.15 4.05
C THR A 15 -24.11 13.89 3.95
N ILE A 16 -23.05 13.18 3.54
CA ILE A 16 -21.70 13.74 3.34
C ILE A 16 -21.65 14.54 2.03
N GLY A 17 -22.32 14.05 0.99
CA GLY A 17 -22.41 14.77 -0.27
C GLY A 17 -23.31 14.12 -1.32
N ARG A 18 -23.67 14.92 -2.33
CA ARG A 18 -24.52 14.51 -3.45
C ARG A 18 -23.86 14.91 -4.77
N ALA A 19 -24.05 14.08 -5.78
CA ALA A 19 -23.65 14.39 -7.14
C ALA A 19 -24.68 13.85 -8.15
N TYR A 20 -24.84 14.57 -9.26
CA TYR A 20 -25.74 14.18 -10.33
C TYR A 20 -24.96 13.56 -11.48
N LEU A 21 -25.29 12.31 -11.82
CA LEU A 21 -24.74 11.61 -12.98
C LEU A 21 -25.78 11.64 -14.10
N CYS A 22 -25.39 12.19 -15.24
CA CYS A 22 -26.20 12.14 -16.46
C CYS A 22 -25.83 10.89 -17.25
N LEU A 23 -26.75 9.93 -17.32
CA LEU A 23 -26.61 8.71 -18.11
C LEU A 23 -27.30 8.91 -19.46
N ASP A 24 -26.59 9.49 -20.42
CA ASP A 24 -27.08 9.69 -21.79
C ASP A 24 -26.55 8.57 -22.71
N PRO A 25 -27.43 7.74 -23.31
CA PRO A 25 -27.01 6.66 -24.21
C PRO A 25 -26.14 7.13 -25.38
N LYS A 26 -26.29 8.37 -25.83
CA LYS A 26 -25.45 8.93 -26.91
C LYS A 26 -24.00 9.15 -26.47
N ARG A 27 -23.78 9.46 -25.18
CA ARG A 27 -22.44 9.73 -24.63
C ARG A 27 -21.66 8.45 -24.32
N PHE A 28 -22.35 7.35 -24.05
CA PHE A 28 -21.74 6.05 -23.76
C PHE A 28 -21.94 5.05 -24.91
N GLY A 29 -22.27 5.55 -26.12
CA GLY A 29 -22.58 4.77 -27.33
C GLY A 29 -21.48 3.82 -27.82
N ASP A 30 -20.25 4.04 -27.38
CA ASP A 30 -19.07 3.26 -27.75
C ASP A 30 -18.94 1.92 -26.99
N CYS A 31 -19.83 1.66 -26.03
CA CYS A 31 -19.85 0.44 -25.21
C CYS A 31 -18.56 0.20 -24.41
N LEU A 32 -17.78 1.27 -24.15
CA LEU A 32 -16.58 1.20 -23.33
C LEU A 32 -16.86 1.58 -21.88
N SER A 33 -16.00 1.10 -20.97
CA SER A 33 -16.05 1.52 -19.57
C SER A 33 -15.45 2.92 -19.42
N HIS A 34 -16.24 3.84 -18.90
CA HIS A 34 -15.88 5.23 -18.64
C HIS A 34 -15.71 5.45 -17.14
N ASP A 35 -14.53 5.92 -16.75
CA ASP A 35 -14.24 6.30 -15.37
C ASP A 35 -14.46 7.81 -15.23
N LEU A 36 -15.55 8.18 -14.55
CA LEU A 36 -16.00 9.57 -14.37
C LEU A 36 -15.73 10.01 -12.93
N TRP A 37 -14.93 11.06 -12.77
CA TRP A 37 -14.81 11.76 -11.51
C TRP A 37 -16.01 12.69 -11.33
N MET A 38 -16.68 12.56 -10.19
CA MET A 38 -17.80 13.40 -9.79
C MET A 38 -17.44 14.13 -8.51
N ASP A 39 -17.47 15.45 -8.54
CA ASP A 39 -17.33 16.26 -7.33
C ASP A 39 -18.65 16.20 -6.54
N LEU A 40 -18.54 15.83 -5.27
CA LEU A 40 -19.67 15.74 -4.34
C LEU A 40 -19.85 17.11 -3.66
N GLU A 41 -21.07 17.66 -3.71
CA GLU A 41 -21.43 18.83 -2.91
C GLU A 41 -22.01 18.39 -1.55
N PRO A 42 -21.54 18.89 -0.39
CA PRO A 42 -20.60 20.01 -0.21
C PRO A 42 -19.11 19.67 -0.33
N ASN A 43 -18.65 18.45 -0.03
CA ASN A 43 -17.24 18.07 -0.12
C ASN A 43 -17.05 16.61 -0.58
N GLY A 44 -16.04 16.35 -1.41
CA GLY A 44 -15.57 15.00 -1.78
C GLY A 44 -15.50 14.75 -3.28
N ARG A 45 -14.91 13.63 -3.68
CA ARG A 45 -14.87 13.16 -5.07
C ARG A 45 -15.24 11.68 -5.14
N LEU A 46 -16.18 11.35 -6.01
CA LEU A 46 -16.62 9.99 -6.29
C LEU A 46 -16.12 9.57 -7.67
N LEU A 47 -15.36 8.48 -7.75
CA LEU A 47 -15.02 7.85 -9.01
C LEU A 47 -16.14 6.85 -9.37
N VAL A 48 -16.89 7.14 -10.41
CA VAL A 48 -17.94 6.26 -10.92
C VAL A 48 -17.50 5.65 -12.23
N ARG A 49 -17.46 4.32 -12.29
CA ARG A 49 -17.31 3.58 -13.53
C ARG A 49 -18.67 3.36 -14.18
N VAL A 50 -18.92 4.00 -15.30
CA VAL A 50 -20.12 3.83 -16.12
C VAL A 50 -19.75 2.99 -17.34
N SER A 51 -20.46 1.88 -17.54
CA SER A 51 -20.37 1.10 -18.77
C SER A 51 -21.75 0.98 -19.36
N MET A 52 -21.93 1.41 -20.60
CA MET A 52 -23.16 1.15 -21.34
C MET A 52 -23.03 -0.16 -22.07
N GLU A 53 -24.07 -1.00 -21.94
CA GLU A 53 -24.19 -2.22 -22.70
C GLU A 53 -25.03 -1.90 -23.94
N GLY A 54 -24.39 -1.71 -25.09
CA GLY A 54 -25.11 -1.55 -26.36
C GLY A 54 -25.47 -2.90 -26.94
N GLU A 55 -26.72 -3.13 -27.32
CA GLU A 55 -27.12 -4.33 -28.05
C GLU A 55 -26.52 -4.32 -29.46
N LYS A 56 -25.55 -5.19 -29.70
CA LYS A 56 -25.42 -5.82 -31.00
C LYS A 56 -26.00 -7.21 -30.85
N ASP A 57 -26.99 -7.54 -31.67
CA ASP A 57 -27.57 -8.88 -31.71
C ASP A 57 -26.60 -9.86 -32.39
N ASP A 58 -25.48 -10.08 -31.71
CA ASP A 58 -24.38 -10.95 -32.13
C ASP A 58 -24.06 -11.89 -30.96
N ILE A 59 -23.84 -13.16 -31.29
CA ILE A 59 -23.47 -14.21 -30.36
C ILE A 59 -22.24 -13.77 -29.55
N GLN A 60 -21.23 -13.16 -30.19
CA GLN A 60 -20.03 -12.68 -29.50
C GLN A 60 -20.34 -11.62 -28.43
N PHE A 61 -21.33 -10.75 -28.68
CA PHE A 61 -21.74 -9.72 -27.74
C PHE A 61 -22.35 -10.33 -26.48
N TYR A 62 -23.28 -11.28 -26.62
CA TYR A 62 -23.91 -11.94 -25.47
C TYR A 62 -22.91 -12.77 -24.66
N PHE A 63 -21.98 -13.48 -25.30
CA PHE A 63 -20.89 -14.17 -24.60
C PHE A 63 -19.98 -13.19 -23.86
N GLY A 64 -19.59 -12.07 -24.49
CA GLY A 64 -18.81 -11.03 -23.85
C GLY A 64 -19.53 -10.40 -22.64
N ARG A 65 -20.84 -10.18 -22.74
CA ARG A 65 -21.68 -9.69 -21.63
C ARG A 65 -21.73 -10.68 -20.48
N ALA A 66 -21.99 -11.96 -20.77
CA ALA A 66 -22.03 -13.01 -19.76
C ALA A 66 -20.68 -13.14 -19.03
N PHE A 67 -19.57 -13.15 -19.78
CA PHE A 67 -18.23 -13.27 -19.18
C PHE A 67 -17.85 -12.07 -18.31
N ARG A 68 -18.13 -10.84 -18.76
CA ARG A 68 -17.89 -9.63 -17.95
C ARG A 68 -18.74 -9.62 -16.68
N THR A 69 -20.00 -10.05 -16.77
CA THR A 69 -20.89 -10.15 -15.61
C THR A 69 -20.39 -11.19 -14.62
N LEU A 70 -19.99 -12.37 -15.10
CA LEU A 70 -19.41 -13.43 -14.26
C LEU A 70 -18.11 -12.98 -13.59
N LYS A 71 -17.20 -12.32 -14.34
CA LYS A 71 -15.95 -11.80 -13.78
C LYS A 71 -16.18 -10.71 -12.73
N ARG A 72 -17.19 -9.86 -12.92
CA ARG A 72 -17.59 -8.86 -11.92
C ARG A 72 -18.14 -9.54 -10.67
N ALA A 73 -19.05 -10.51 -10.82
CA ALA A 73 -19.61 -11.25 -9.71
C ALA A 73 -18.54 -12.02 -8.90
N GLU A 74 -17.58 -12.64 -9.58
CA GLU A 74 -16.40 -13.27 -8.95
C GLU A 74 -15.59 -12.25 -8.15
N GLY A 75 -15.32 -11.07 -8.72
CA GLY A 75 -14.61 -9.99 -8.04
C GLY A 75 -15.35 -9.43 -6.81
N ASP A 76 -16.67 -9.28 -6.92
CA ASP A 76 -17.53 -8.82 -5.82
C ASP A 76 -17.61 -9.86 -4.70
N MET A 77 -17.70 -11.15 -5.03
CA MET A 77 -17.65 -12.25 -4.07
C MET A 77 -16.33 -12.23 -3.28
N VAL A 78 -15.19 -12.13 -3.97
CA VAL A 78 -13.86 -12.02 -3.33
C VAL A 78 -13.79 -10.80 -2.40
N ARG A 79 -14.35 -9.66 -2.82
CA ARG A 79 -14.41 -8.45 -1.98
C ARG A 79 -15.20 -8.68 -0.69
N ILE A 80 -16.35 -9.35 -0.78
CA ILE A 80 -17.18 -9.64 0.40
C ILE A 80 -16.43 -10.51 1.41
N PHE A 81 -15.68 -11.53 0.96
CA PHE A 81 -14.85 -12.33 1.87
C PHE A 81 -13.83 -11.48 2.63
N VAL A 82 -13.09 -10.62 1.91
CA VAL A 82 -12.08 -9.74 2.51
C VAL A 82 -12.71 -8.73 3.46
N ASP A 83 -13.85 -8.13 3.09
CA ASP A 83 -14.58 -7.18 3.93
C ASP A 83 -15.06 -7.83 5.25
N LYS A 84 -15.32 -9.15 5.25
CA LYS A 84 -15.70 -9.91 6.45
C LYS A 84 -14.50 -10.30 7.31
N MET A 85 -13.35 -10.58 6.72
CA MET A 85 -12.12 -10.94 7.44
C MET A 85 -11.39 -9.71 8.01
N SER A 86 -11.44 -8.57 7.32
CA SER A 86 -10.69 -7.34 7.67
C SER A 86 -10.91 -6.86 9.12
N PRO A 87 -12.13 -6.82 9.68
CA PRO A 87 -12.35 -6.39 11.07
C PRO A 87 -11.59 -7.26 12.08
N PHE A 88 -11.57 -8.58 11.87
CA PHE A 88 -10.88 -9.50 12.78
C PHE A 88 -9.35 -9.37 12.65
N VAL A 89 -8.84 -9.23 11.42
CA VAL A 89 -7.41 -8.91 11.17
C VAL A 89 -6.99 -7.65 11.93
N ARG A 90 -7.79 -6.58 11.86
CA ARG A 90 -7.53 -5.30 12.56
C ARG A 90 -7.59 -5.41 14.08
N GLN A 91 -8.39 -6.34 14.61
CA GLN A 91 -8.47 -6.60 16.04
C GLN A 91 -7.20 -7.28 16.55
N CYS A 92 -6.75 -8.35 15.87
CA CYS A 92 -5.55 -9.10 16.23
C CYS A 92 -4.27 -8.28 15.99
N ILE A 93 -4.17 -7.63 14.83
CA ILE A 93 -3.02 -6.79 14.46
C ILE A 93 -3.35 -5.35 14.86
N SER A 94 -3.21 -5.05 16.16
CA SER A 94 -3.50 -3.71 16.71
C SER A 94 -2.40 -3.21 17.64
N ARG A 95 -2.28 -1.87 17.74
CA ARG A 95 -1.37 -1.23 18.70
C ARG A 95 -1.71 -1.58 20.16
N ASN A 96 -2.95 -1.97 20.44
CA ASN A 96 -3.35 -2.42 21.77
C ASN A 96 -2.73 -3.78 22.10
N VAL A 97 -2.73 -4.72 21.16
CA VAL A 97 -2.08 -6.04 21.36
C VAL A 97 -0.57 -5.86 21.58
N VAL A 98 0.10 -4.99 20.80
CA VAL A 98 1.52 -4.66 21.02
C VAL A 98 1.76 -4.11 22.43
N LYS A 99 0.95 -3.13 22.86
CA LYS A 99 1.06 -2.54 24.21
C LYS A 99 0.79 -3.57 25.31
N THR A 100 -0.19 -4.45 25.14
CA THR A 100 -0.50 -5.51 26.10
C THR A 100 0.66 -6.49 26.20
N LEU A 101 1.26 -6.89 25.06
CA LEU A 101 2.42 -7.78 25.04
C LEU A 101 3.61 -7.19 25.83
N ILE A 102 3.87 -5.89 25.66
CA ILE A 102 4.94 -5.20 26.40
C ILE A 102 4.57 -5.03 27.89
N LYS A 103 3.32 -4.68 28.21
CA LYS A 103 2.88 -4.44 29.59
C LYS A 103 2.69 -5.72 30.41
N SER A 104 2.28 -6.83 29.79
CA SER A 104 2.16 -8.12 30.49
C SER A 104 3.50 -8.58 31.03
N ARG A 105 4.62 -8.19 30.40
CA ARG A 105 5.95 -8.39 30.96
C ARG A 105 6.22 -7.51 32.18
N ASP A 106 5.84 -6.23 32.14
CA ASP A 106 6.01 -5.32 33.29
C ASP A 106 5.19 -5.76 34.52
N GLN A 107 4.16 -6.59 34.31
CA GLN A 107 3.38 -7.25 35.37
C GLN A 107 3.81 -8.70 35.64
N GLY A 108 4.77 -9.22 34.89
CA GLY A 108 5.39 -10.52 35.13
C GLY A 108 6.09 -10.48 36.48
N LEU A 109 5.56 -11.27 37.42
CA LEU A 109 6.05 -11.55 38.77
C LEU A 109 7.50 -11.09 38.98
N ASP A 110 7.67 -10.09 39.84
CA ASP A 110 8.96 -9.62 40.31
C ASP A 110 9.65 -10.77 41.09
N TYR A 111 10.34 -11.65 40.35
CA TYR A 111 11.10 -12.77 40.88
C TYR A 111 12.15 -12.29 41.89
N ASN A 112 12.59 -11.03 41.81
CA ASN A 112 13.50 -10.44 42.80
C ASN A 112 12.79 -10.17 44.14
N LYS A 113 11.51 -9.79 44.12
CA LYS A 113 10.68 -9.69 45.34
C LYS A 113 10.39 -11.06 45.95
N ALA A 114 10.10 -12.06 45.12
CA ALA A 114 9.83 -13.42 45.59
C ALA A 114 11.10 -14.09 46.17
N LEU A 115 12.25 -13.98 45.49
CA LEU A 115 13.52 -14.50 46.00
C LEU A 115 14.01 -13.74 47.23
N GLY A 116 13.81 -12.42 47.30
CA GLY A 116 14.10 -11.62 48.50
C GLY A 116 13.27 -12.05 49.71
N GLY A 117 12.00 -12.40 49.49
CA GLY A 117 11.13 -12.96 50.53
C GLY A 117 11.57 -14.36 50.99
N VAL A 118 11.96 -15.23 50.06
CA VAL A 118 12.39 -16.62 50.36
C VAL A 118 13.78 -16.65 51.01
N THR A 119 14.73 -15.81 50.59
CA THR A 119 16.05 -15.70 51.25
C THR A 119 15.96 -15.05 52.63
N ALA A 120 15.03 -14.11 52.84
CA ALA A 120 14.76 -13.57 54.17
C ALA A 120 14.10 -14.61 55.09
N PHE A 121 13.18 -15.42 54.58
CA PHE A 121 12.57 -16.53 55.32
C PHE A 121 13.58 -17.64 55.65
N TYR A 122 14.42 -18.04 54.69
CA TYR A 122 15.46 -19.07 54.88
C TYR A 122 16.51 -18.62 55.90
N ARG A 123 16.90 -17.33 55.89
CA ARG A 123 17.82 -16.74 56.89
C ARG A 123 17.20 -16.60 58.28
N SER A 124 15.86 -16.49 58.38
CA SER A 124 15.15 -16.46 59.67
C SER A 124 14.86 -17.85 60.25
N ALA A 125 14.77 -18.87 59.39
CA ALA A 125 14.42 -20.24 59.78
C ALA A 125 15.64 -21.13 60.08
N ILE A 126 16.82 -20.79 59.53
CA ILE A 126 18.07 -21.52 59.81
C ILE A 126 18.96 -20.61 60.65
N GLY A 127 18.97 -20.90 61.94
CA GLY A 127 19.85 -20.26 62.91
C GLY A 127 21.31 -20.31 62.48
N ASN A 128 22.03 -19.30 62.98
CA ASN A 128 23.41 -18.95 62.71
C ASN A 128 24.40 -20.10 62.97
N ASN A 129 24.55 -21.04 62.02
CA ASN A 129 25.58 -22.07 62.05
C ASN A 129 26.73 -21.70 61.11
N SER A 130 27.87 -21.43 61.74
CA SER A 130 29.14 -21.05 61.17
C SER A 130 29.89 -22.26 60.62
N SER A 131 29.75 -22.57 59.32
CA SER A 131 30.76 -23.35 58.57
C SER A 131 30.37 -23.48 57.09
N GLU A 132 30.41 -22.38 56.36
CA GLU A 132 30.55 -22.47 54.90
C GLU A 132 31.35 -21.25 54.43
N VAL A 133 32.47 -21.50 53.77
CA VAL A 133 33.35 -20.47 53.23
C VAL A 133 32.65 -19.85 52.02
N GLN A 134 31.85 -18.81 52.29
CA GLN A 134 31.34 -17.92 51.25
C GLN A 134 32.40 -16.85 50.97
N VAL A 135 32.96 -16.89 49.76
CA VAL A 135 33.74 -15.78 49.22
C VAL A 135 32.82 -14.54 49.18
N PRO A 136 33.10 -13.46 49.92
CA PRO A 136 32.23 -12.30 49.93
C PRO A 136 32.35 -11.57 48.59
N LEU A 137 31.34 -11.69 47.73
CA LEU A 137 31.15 -10.69 46.68
C LEU A 137 30.73 -9.36 47.34
N PRO A 138 31.28 -8.22 46.93
CA PRO A 138 30.94 -6.93 47.51
C PRO A 138 29.45 -6.63 47.35
N ALA A 139 28.81 -6.15 48.41
CA ALA A 139 27.36 -5.92 48.53
C ALA A 139 26.76 -4.88 47.56
N SER A 140 27.54 -4.36 46.60
CA SER A 140 27.12 -3.35 45.63
C SER A 140 26.83 -3.91 44.23
N GLU A 141 27.17 -5.16 43.92
CA GLU A 141 26.89 -5.75 42.60
C GLU A 141 25.64 -6.64 42.65
N LYS A 142 24.50 -6.04 42.31
CA LYS A 142 23.33 -6.82 41.88
C LYS A 142 23.72 -7.60 40.61
N PRO A 143 23.40 -8.90 40.50
CA PRO A 143 23.58 -9.62 39.25
C PRO A 143 22.92 -8.84 38.11
N ARG A 144 23.69 -8.42 37.11
CA ARG A 144 23.16 -7.84 35.87
C ARG A 144 22.50 -8.97 35.07
N THR A 145 21.32 -9.42 35.50
CA THR A 145 20.41 -10.14 34.61
C THR A 145 19.99 -9.14 33.54
N ARG A 146 20.51 -9.35 32.33
CA ARG A 146 20.02 -8.62 31.15
C ARG A 146 18.53 -8.97 31.07
N PRO A 147 17.62 -7.98 30.92
CA PRO A 147 16.23 -8.31 30.66
C PRO A 147 16.20 -9.17 29.41
N GLU A 148 15.84 -10.45 29.50
CA GLU A 148 15.76 -11.32 28.33
C GLU A 148 14.76 -10.73 27.34
N ASP A 149 15.14 -10.53 26.09
CA ASP A 149 14.26 -9.95 25.10
C ASP A 149 13.04 -10.85 24.86
N LEU A 150 11.91 -10.26 24.43
CA LEU A 150 10.71 -11.05 24.12
C LEU A 150 11.06 -12.15 23.12
N THR A 151 10.71 -13.39 23.45
CA THR A 151 11.00 -14.52 22.58
C THR A 151 10.09 -14.47 21.35
N ASP A 152 10.56 -15.01 20.23
CA ASP A 152 9.76 -15.07 19.00
C ASP A 152 8.44 -15.83 19.22
N VAL A 153 8.43 -16.83 20.10
CA VAL A 153 7.24 -17.61 20.49
C VAL A 153 6.20 -16.75 21.20
N GLU A 154 6.61 -15.90 22.15
CA GLU A 154 5.69 -14.98 22.84
C GLU A 154 5.10 -13.94 21.88
N ILE A 155 5.91 -13.47 20.93
CA ILE A 155 5.49 -12.49 19.92
C ILE A 155 4.50 -13.13 18.94
N GLU A 156 4.74 -14.36 18.51
CA GLU A 156 3.84 -15.12 17.63
C GLU A 156 2.53 -15.46 18.35
N ALA A 157 2.60 -15.90 19.60
CA ALA A 157 1.42 -16.25 20.40
C ALA A 157 0.41 -15.10 20.51
N ALA A 158 0.89 -13.85 20.51
CA ALA A 158 0.03 -12.66 20.54
C ALA A 158 -0.91 -12.55 19.34
N ILE A 159 -0.54 -13.13 18.19
CA ILE A 159 -1.36 -13.15 16.96
C ILE A 159 -1.88 -14.56 16.61
N SER A 160 -1.69 -15.57 17.48
CA SER A 160 -2.24 -16.93 17.29
C SER A 160 -3.73 -16.96 16.93
N PRO A 161 -4.62 -16.15 17.56
CA PRO A 161 -6.03 -16.15 17.21
C PRO A 161 -6.29 -15.79 15.74
N LEU A 162 -5.40 -15.03 15.11
CA LEU A 162 -5.50 -14.73 13.68
C LEU A 162 -5.14 -15.94 12.82
N PHE A 163 -4.12 -16.71 13.21
CA PHE A 163 -3.76 -17.94 12.49
C PHE A 163 -4.87 -18.98 12.59
N ASP A 164 -5.44 -19.18 13.78
CA ASP A 164 -6.56 -20.11 13.98
C ASP A 164 -7.76 -19.73 13.11
N TYR A 165 -8.11 -18.43 13.09
CA TYR A 165 -9.16 -17.92 12.22
C TYR A 165 -8.85 -18.13 10.73
N LEU A 166 -7.62 -17.85 10.29
CA LEU A 166 -7.24 -18.06 8.90
C LEU A 166 -7.31 -19.54 8.52
N GLU A 167 -6.92 -20.44 9.41
CA GLU A 167 -6.94 -21.89 9.19
C GLU A 167 -8.37 -22.43 9.04
N ASP A 168 -9.27 -22.06 9.96
CA ASP A 168 -10.69 -22.45 9.89
C ASP A 168 -11.35 -21.97 8.58
N ASN A 169 -11.03 -20.73 8.18
CA ASN A 169 -11.52 -20.19 6.91
C ASN A 169 -10.86 -20.90 5.72
N LEU A 170 -9.57 -21.17 5.76
CA LEU A 170 -8.85 -21.83 4.68
C LEU A 170 -9.42 -23.22 4.40
N GLN A 171 -9.77 -23.97 5.45
CA GLN A 171 -10.44 -25.26 5.31
C GLN A 171 -11.80 -25.14 4.61
N THR A 172 -12.57 -24.10 4.96
CA THR A 172 -13.84 -23.79 4.29
C THR A 172 -13.62 -23.41 2.82
N LEU A 173 -12.63 -22.55 2.53
CA LEU A 173 -12.30 -22.13 1.16
C LEU A 173 -11.82 -23.31 0.31
N ASN A 174 -11.01 -24.23 0.87
CA ASN A 174 -10.56 -25.45 0.19
C ASN A 174 -11.71 -26.37 -0.22
N THR A 175 -12.80 -26.36 0.54
CA THR A 175 -13.95 -27.24 0.30
C THR A 175 -14.87 -26.70 -0.80
N TYR A 176 -15.04 -25.37 -0.87
CA TYR A 176 -16.08 -24.74 -1.70
C TYR A 176 -15.56 -23.90 -2.88
N LEU A 177 -14.26 -23.60 -2.94
CA LEU A 177 -13.68 -22.78 -4.00
C LEU A 177 -12.69 -23.56 -4.86
N SER A 178 -12.58 -23.16 -6.13
CA SER A 178 -11.50 -23.61 -7.00
C SER A 178 -10.15 -23.04 -6.55
N ASP A 179 -9.06 -23.72 -6.86
CA ASP A 179 -7.69 -23.31 -6.49
C ASP A 179 -7.38 -21.87 -6.90
N ASN A 180 -7.76 -21.48 -8.12
CA ASN A 180 -7.56 -20.12 -8.63
C ASN A 180 -8.35 -19.09 -7.80
N THR A 181 -9.60 -19.40 -7.43
CA THR A 181 -10.42 -18.48 -6.63
C THR A 181 -9.92 -18.37 -5.20
N LYS A 182 -9.49 -19.50 -4.61
CA LYS A 182 -8.84 -19.53 -3.29
C LYS A 182 -7.58 -18.67 -3.27
N GLU A 183 -6.69 -18.82 -4.25
CA GLU A 183 -5.47 -18.02 -4.37
C GLU A 183 -5.82 -16.52 -4.47
N MET A 184 -6.83 -16.16 -5.28
CA MET A 184 -7.29 -14.77 -5.39
C MET A 184 -7.80 -14.20 -4.05
N VAL A 185 -8.59 -14.97 -3.30
CA VAL A 185 -9.09 -14.57 -1.98
C VAL A 185 -7.91 -14.37 -1.03
N MET A 186 -7.03 -15.36 -0.91
CA MET A 186 -5.90 -15.31 0.02
C MET A 186 -4.89 -14.21 -0.34
N ALA A 187 -4.62 -13.97 -1.62
CA ALA A 187 -3.79 -12.86 -2.07
C ALA A 187 -4.41 -11.48 -1.76
N ARG A 188 -5.74 -11.37 -1.73
CA ARG A 188 -6.44 -10.14 -1.33
C ARG A 188 -6.43 -9.94 0.19
N VAL A 189 -6.60 -11.01 0.96
CA VAL A 189 -6.45 -10.99 2.43
C VAL A 189 -5.04 -10.57 2.81
N TRP A 190 -4.02 -11.11 2.15
CA TRP A 190 -2.62 -10.68 2.35
C TRP A 190 -2.44 -9.18 2.12
N LYS A 191 -3.00 -8.62 1.04
CA LYS A 191 -2.94 -7.18 0.78
C LYS A 191 -3.61 -6.36 1.88
N GLU A 192 -4.72 -6.85 2.44
CA GLU A 192 -5.39 -6.20 3.56
C GLU A 192 -4.53 -6.25 4.83
N ILE A 193 -3.90 -7.39 5.14
CA ILE A 193 -2.94 -7.52 6.25
C ILE A 193 -1.81 -6.50 6.10
N LEU A 194 -1.24 -6.34 4.91
CA LEU A 194 -0.20 -5.33 4.65
C LEU A 194 -0.70 -3.91 4.92
N VAL A 195 -1.94 -3.58 4.55
CA VAL A 195 -2.56 -2.28 4.85
C VAL A 195 -2.71 -2.09 6.36
N VAL A 196 -3.11 -3.12 7.10
CA VAL A 196 -3.25 -3.06 8.56
C VAL A 196 -1.89 -2.86 9.23
N ILE A 197 -0.87 -3.65 8.85
CA ILE A 197 0.50 -3.54 9.38
C ILE A 197 1.10 -2.16 9.09
N GLU A 198 0.96 -1.66 7.86
CA GLU A 198 1.44 -0.32 7.51
C GLU A 198 0.76 0.75 8.38
N GLY A 199 -0.56 0.64 8.58
CA GLY A 199 -1.33 1.55 9.44
C GLY A 199 -0.93 1.49 10.92
N LEU A 200 -0.32 0.39 11.38
CA LEU A 200 0.31 0.35 12.70
C LEU A 200 1.60 1.17 12.74
N LEU A 201 2.41 1.13 11.68
CA LEU A 201 3.74 1.77 11.66
C LEU A 201 3.64 3.27 11.41
N ILE A 202 2.88 3.68 10.39
CA ILE A 202 2.83 5.05 9.89
C ILE A 202 1.39 5.45 9.51
N PRO A 203 1.00 6.73 9.72
CA PRO A 203 -0.33 7.19 9.33
C PRO A 203 -0.42 7.29 7.80
N PRO A 204 -1.64 7.38 7.20
CA PRO A 204 -1.80 7.61 5.76
C PRO A 204 -1.11 8.91 5.29
N LEU A 205 -1.08 9.25 4.01
CA LEU A 205 -0.65 10.58 3.60
C LEU A 205 -1.88 11.51 3.62
N SER A 206 -1.83 12.59 4.40
CA SER A 206 -2.89 13.61 4.44
C SER A 206 -2.30 14.94 4.93
N ASP A 207 -2.95 16.02 4.51
CA ASP A 207 -2.83 17.40 5.00
C ASP A 207 -3.41 17.61 6.40
N VAL A 208 -4.38 16.79 6.83
CA VAL A 208 -4.95 16.79 8.19
C VAL A 208 -3.88 16.37 9.20
N PRO A 209 -3.81 16.95 10.42
CA PRO A 209 -2.91 16.46 11.46
C PRO A 209 -3.20 14.99 11.82
N SER A 210 -2.18 14.26 12.23
CA SER A 210 -2.28 12.88 12.70
C SER A 210 -2.01 12.81 14.19
N ASP A 211 -2.92 12.22 14.96
CA ASP A 211 -2.72 11.95 16.39
C ASP A 211 -1.86 10.69 16.65
N LEU A 212 -1.45 9.99 15.59
CA LEU A 212 -0.66 8.78 15.67
C LEU A 212 0.76 9.09 16.18
N LYS A 213 1.09 8.59 17.38
CA LYS A 213 2.42 8.72 17.98
C LYS A 213 3.40 7.71 17.37
N PRO A 214 4.71 8.04 17.27
CA PRO A 214 5.73 7.07 16.90
C PRO A 214 5.76 5.89 17.87
N LEU A 215 5.98 4.69 17.34
CA LEU A 215 6.23 3.49 18.13
C LEU A 215 7.68 3.51 18.63
N THR A 216 7.94 2.83 19.74
CA THR A 216 9.30 2.55 20.23
C THR A 216 9.99 1.50 19.36
N ASP A 217 11.32 1.46 19.35
CA ASP A 217 12.07 0.48 18.54
C ASP A 217 11.64 -0.98 18.81
N LYS A 218 11.37 -1.32 20.07
CA LYS A 218 10.83 -2.64 20.46
C LYS A 218 9.44 -2.92 19.86
N GLU A 219 8.55 -1.93 19.88
CA GLU A 219 7.22 -2.06 19.26
C GLU A 219 7.31 -2.22 17.74
N VAL A 220 8.25 -1.53 17.09
CA VAL A 220 8.51 -1.65 15.66
C VAL A 220 9.01 -3.04 15.32
N ASP A 221 9.97 -3.58 16.09
CA ASP A 221 10.50 -4.93 15.89
C ASP A 221 9.40 -5.99 16.00
N ILE A 222 8.51 -5.90 17.01
CA ILE A 222 7.33 -6.77 17.15
C ILE A 222 6.47 -6.75 15.88
N VAL A 223 6.17 -5.56 15.34
CA VAL A 223 5.33 -5.43 14.14
C VAL A 223 6.01 -6.04 12.91
N PHE A 224 7.32 -5.88 12.75
CA PHE A 224 8.07 -6.53 11.66
C PHE A 224 8.20 -8.05 11.82
N LYS A 225 8.30 -8.55 13.07
CA LYS A 225 8.22 -9.99 13.34
C LYS A 225 6.86 -10.57 12.99
N TRP A 226 5.76 -9.90 13.36
CA TRP A 226 4.41 -10.29 12.91
C TRP A 226 4.29 -10.32 11.39
N LEU A 227 4.82 -9.31 10.68
CA LEU A 227 4.86 -9.31 9.22
C LEU A 227 5.59 -10.55 8.66
N LYS A 228 6.71 -10.94 9.28
CA LYS A 228 7.48 -12.13 8.90
C LYS A 228 6.69 -13.42 9.16
N PHE A 229 6.12 -13.60 10.34
CA PHE A 229 5.31 -14.78 10.68
C PHE A 229 4.12 -14.94 9.73
N LEU A 230 3.40 -13.86 9.44
CA LEU A 230 2.28 -13.88 8.51
C LEU A 230 2.75 -14.21 7.08
N ARG A 231 3.85 -13.63 6.61
CA ARG A 231 4.42 -14.01 5.30
C ARG A 231 4.75 -15.50 5.25
N ASP A 232 5.38 -16.02 6.28
CA ASP A 232 5.84 -17.42 6.35
C ASP A 232 4.63 -18.38 6.41
N TYR A 233 3.56 -18.01 7.11
CA TYR A 233 2.28 -18.73 7.08
C TYR A 233 1.66 -18.78 5.67
N PHE A 234 1.54 -17.64 4.98
CA PHE A 234 0.93 -17.61 3.65
C PHE A 234 1.79 -18.32 2.58
N TYR A 235 3.11 -18.37 2.77
CA TYR A 235 4.02 -19.09 1.88
C TYR A 235 4.08 -20.59 2.19
N ALA A 236 4.02 -20.98 3.47
CA ALA A 236 4.13 -22.34 3.99
C ALA A 236 5.17 -23.21 3.26
N GLY A 237 6.39 -22.68 3.09
CA GLY A 237 7.48 -23.40 2.42
C GLY A 237 7.29 -23.67 0.92
N GLY A 238 6.26 -23.09 0.29
CA GLY A 238 5.89 -23.33 -1.11
C GLY A 238 4.56 -24.07 -1.28
N GLU A 239 4.00 -24.63 -0.21
CA GLU A 239 2.69 -25.30 -0.20
C GLU A 239 1.55 -24.36 0.21
N GLY A 240 1.88 -23.11 0.54
CA GLY A 240 0.93 -22.13 1.02
C GLY A 240 -0.06 -21.68 -0.06
N PRO A 241 -1.17 -21.05 0.35
CA PRO A 241 -2.24 -20.64 -0.56
C PRO A 241 -1.87 -19.51 -1.53
N VAL A 242 -0.69 -18.89 -1.37
CA VAL A 242 -0.27 -17.74 -2.17
C VAL A 242 1.21 -17.88 -2.58
N PRO A 243 1.57 -17.70 -3.86
CA PRO A 243 2.95 -17.78 -4.31
C PRO A 243 3.81 -16.61 -3.79
N LEU A 244 5.10 -16.87 -3.62
CA LEU A 244 6.07 -15.90 -3.08
C LEU A 244 6.09 -14.57 -3.85
N GLU A 245 5.94 -14.61 -5.17
CA GLU A 245 5.92 -13.41 -6.02
C GLU A 245 4.76 -12.47 -5.69
N SER A 246 3.59 -13.03 -5.35
CA SER A 246 2.40 -12.28 -4.95
C SER A 246 2.53 -11.74 -3.52
N LEU A 247 3.22 -12.48 -2.64
CA LEU A 247 3.52 -12.04 -1.28
C LEU A 247 4.50 -10.87 -1.26
N GLN A 248 5.59 -10.96 -2.02
CA GLN A 248 6.61 -9.91 -2.17
C GLN A 248 6.20 -8.82 -3.17
N ASN A 249 4.93 -8.42 -3.16
CA ASN A 249 4.42 -7.34 -3.96
C ASN A 249 5.03 -5.98 -3.55
N GLN A 250 4.75 -4.93 -4.33
CA GLN A 250 5.29 -3.59 -4.07
C GLN A 250 4.98 -3.09 -2.65
N LYS A 251 3.76 -3.30 -2.17
CA LYS A 251 3.32 -2.85 -0.85
C LYS A 251 4.15 -3.48 0.27
N TYR A 252 4.49 -4.76 0.17
CA TYR A 252 5.37 -5.44 1.12
C TYR A 252 6.77 -4.80 1.15
N ARG A 253 7.34 -4.48 -0.03
CA ARG A 253 8.65 -3.82 -0.13
C ARG A 253 8.61 -2.39 0.43
N ASP A 254 7.52 -1.67 0.19
CA ASP A 254 7.30 -0.34 0.73
C ASP A 254 7.23 -0.38 2.26
N ILE A 255 6.60 -1.40 2.85
CA ILE A 255 6.58 -1.59 4.31
C ILE A 255 7.97 -1.89 4.85
N LEU A 256 8.76 -2.74 4.17
CA LEU A 256 10.15 -3.00 4.58
C LEU A 256 11.01 -1.74 4.53
N SER A 257 10.79 -0.85 3.56
CA SER A 257 11.55 0.39 3.45
C SER A 257 11.28 1.37 4.60
N ILE A 258 10.11 1.27 5.27
CA ILE A 258 9.80 2.05 6.48
C ILE A 258 10.89 1.86 7.54
N ARG A 259 11.39 0.64 7.74
CA ARG A 259 12.41 0.34 8.74
C ARG A 259 13.71 1.13 8.51
N LEU A 260 14.02 1.47 7.26
CA LEU A 260 15.23 2.22 6.93
C LEU A 260 15.21 3.66 7.47
N TYR A 261 14.02 4.28 7.50
CA TYR A 261 13.83 5.69 7.82
C TYR A 261 13.22 5.93 9.21
N TYR A 262 12.66 4.89 9.85
CA TYR A 262 11.86 5.05 11.08
C TYR A 262 12.64 5.72 12.21
N ASP A 263 13.90 5.31 12.40
CA ASP A 263 14.77 5.72 13.50
C ASP A 263 15.58 7.00 13.22
N TRP A 264 15.47 7.56 12.02
CA TRP A 264 16.19 8.79 11.66
C TRP A 264 15.68 9.97 12.48
N ASN A 265 16.51 10.98 12.74
CA ASN A 265 16.03 12.20 13.39
C ASN A 265 15.18 13.06 12.43
N THR A 266 14.48 14.06 12.96
CA THR A 266 13.51 14.84 12.18
C THR A 266 14.21 15.65 11.08
N ASP A 267 15.36 16.24 11.40
CA ASP A 267 16.11 17.09 10.47
C ASP A 267 16.65 16.28 9.29
N ALA A 268 17.25 15.11 9.55
CA ALA A 268 17.75 14.21 8.52
C ALA A 268 16.62 13.71 7.59
N LEU A 269 15.43 13.45 8.14
CA LEU A 269 14.27 13.10 7.33
C LEU A 269 13.80 14.27 6.45
N MET A 270 13.78 15.50 6.97
CA MET A 270 13.41 16.68 6.21
C MET A 270 14.43 16.97 5.09
N GLU A 271 15.72 16.89 5.39
CA GLU A 271 16.80 17.04 4.41
C GLU A 271 16.71 15.98 3.31
N GLU A 272 16.52 14.72 3.68
CA GLU A 272 16.39 13.61 2.73
C GLU A 272 15.14 13.78 1.86
N CYS A 273 14.00 14.18 2.46
CA CYS A 273 12.77 14.45 1.72
C CYS A 273 12.99 15.54 0.66
N VAL A 274 13.61 16.68 1.03
CA VAL A 274 13.92 17.76 0.09
C VAL A 274 14.89 17.30 -0.98
N ARG A 275 15.92 16.53 -0.62
CA ARG A 275 16.91 15.98 -1.55
C ARG A 275 16.25 15.07 -2.59
N MET A 276 15.40 14.14 -2.15
CA MET A 276 14.66 13.24 -3.02
C MET A 276 13.71 14.00 -3.95
N MET A 277 12.98 14.98 -3.42
CA MET A 277 12.10 15.81 -4.23
C MET A 277 12.86 16.62 -5.29
N GLN A 278 13.98 17.24 -4.91
CA GLN A 278 14.84 17.96 -5.86
C GLN A 278 15.42 17.03 -6.93
N GLN A 279 15.77 15.80 -6.57
CA GLN A 279 16.22 14.80 -7.53
C GLN A 279 15.10 14.45 -8.53
N THR A 280 13.88 14.28 -8.05
CA THR A 280 12.69 14.06 -8.89
C THR A 280 12.41 15.27 -9.80
N LEU A 281 12.58 16.49 -9.32
CA LEU A 281 12.46 17.72 -10.13
C LEU A 281 13.57 17.83 -11.19
N ARG A 282 14.80 17.39 -10.87
CA ARG A 282 15.93 17.37 -11.82
C ARG A 282 15.81 16.27 -12.86
N SER A 283 15.26 15.12 -12.49
CA SER A 283 15.05 13.98 -13.39
C SER A 283 13.81 14.16 -14.26
N ALA A 284 12.82 14.96 -13.81
CA ALA A 284 11.68 15.36 -14.61
C ALA A 284 12.17 16.03 -15.91
N PRO A 285 11.68 15.60 -17.09
CA PRO A 285 12.12 16.15 -18.35
C PRO A 285 11.75 17.64 -18.44
N THR A 286 12.73 18.51 -18.21
CA THR A 286 12.61 19.94 -18.50
C THR A 286 12.49 20.13 -20.01
N MET A 287 11.66 21.09 -20.42
CA MET A 287 11.18 21.35 -21.80
C MET A 287 12.24 21.48 -22.92
N LYS A 288 13.55 21.34 -22.67
CA LYS A 288 14.60 21.62 -23.64
C LYS A 288 15.29 20.41 -24.26
N LYS A 289 14.80 19.18 -24.06
CA LYS A 289 15.22 18.08 -24.95
C LYS A 289 14.53 18.25 -26.30
N ARG A 290 15.28 18.82 -27.25
CA ARG A 290 15.00 18.87 -28.70
C ARG A 290 14.17 17.65 -29.10
N ALA A 291 13.08 17.88 -29.85
CA ALA A 291 12.28 16.83 -30.44
C ALA A 291 13.20 15.70 -30.93
N LYS A 292 12.99 14.48 -30.41
CA LYS A 292 13.81 13.30 -30.75
C LYS A 292 13.97 13.28 -32.26
N SER A 293 15.21 13.34 -32.75
CA SER A 293 15.45 13.27 -34.19
C SER A 293 14.86 11.95 -34.71
N VAL A 294 14.48 11.92 -35.98
CA VAL A 294 13.89 10.73 -36.63
C VAL A 294 14.77 9.48 -36.45
N TYR A 295 16.07 9.66 -36.21
CA TYR A 295 17.02 8.58 -35.90
C TYR A 295 16.76 7.92 -34.52
N GLN A 296 16.34 8.68 -33.51
CA GLN A 296 15.97 8.19 -32.16
C GLN A 296 14.57 7.57 -32.07
N GLN A 297 13.71 7.79 -33.08
CA GLN A 297 12.38 7.17 -33.15
C GLN A 297 12.41 5.72 -33.66
N ARG A 298 13.52 5.29 -34.28
CA ARG A 298 13.64 3.94 -34.86
C ARG A 298 13.95 2.84 -33.84
N ASN A 299 14.44 3.21 -32.67
CA ASN A 299 14.66 2.28 -31.57
C ASN A 299 13.52 2.46 -30.55
N LEU A 300 12.33 1.92 -30.86
CA LEU A 300 11.37 1.59 -29.81
C LEU A 300 12.10 0.60 -28.89
N GLY A 301 12.65 1.09 -27.78
CA GLY A 301 13.31 0.25 -26.78
C GLY A 301 12.44 -0.95 -26.43
N THR A 302 13.10 -2.04 -26.01
CA THR A 302 12.38 -3.29 -25.75
C THR A 302 11.28 -3.06 -24.70
N ILE A 303 10.17 -3.80 -24.80
CA ILE A 303 9.06 -3.75 -23.82
C ILE A 303 9.62 -3.89 -22.38
N LYS A 304 10.71 -4.65 -22.22
CA LYS A 304 11.44 -4.84 -20.97
C LYS A 304 12.10 -3.57 -20.44
N GLU A 305 12.73 -2.75 -21.29
CA GLU A 305 13.33 -1.46 -20.88
C GLU A 305 12.25 -0.46 -20.45
N ARG A 306 11.16 -0.33 -21.23
CA ARG A 306 10.05 0.56 -20.87
C ARG A 306 9.38 0.14 -19.55
N LYS A 307 9.24 -1.17 -19.30
CA LYS A 307 8.72 -1.69 -18.04
C LYS A 307 9.68 -1.42 -16.87
N LYS A 308 10.99 -1.51 -17.10
CA LYS A 308 12.03 -1.21 -16.10
C LYS A 308 12.11 0.27 -15.75
N GLU A 309 11.99 1.17 -16.72
CA GLU A 309 11.93 2.62 -16.48
C GLU A 309 10.68 3.00 -15.68
N LYS A 310 9.51 2.47 -16.06
CA LYS A 310 8.26 2.69 -15.31
C LYS A 310 8.35 2.20 -13.86
N ASN A 311 9.04 1.08 -13.61
CA ASN A 311 9.22 0.56 -12.25
C ASN A 311 10.14 1.44 -11.39
N LYS A 312 11.22 1.97 -11.98
CA LYS A 312 12.13 2.90 -11.29
C LYS A 312 11.46 4.24 -10.96
N GLU A 313 10.63 4.76 -11.86
CA GLU A 313 9.86 5.98 -11.60
C GLU A 313 8.84 5.78 -10.46
N SER A 314 8.21 4.61 -10.37
CA SER A 314 7.31 4.32 -9.24
C SER A 314 8.04 4.16 -7.91
N GLU A 315 9.27 3.62 -7.89
CA GLU A 315 10.06 3.44 -6.66
C GLU A 315 10.49 4.77 -6.03
N GLY A 316 10.89 5.76 -6.85
CA GLY A 316 11.35 7.06 -6.35
C GLY A 316 10.28 7.87 -5.61
N GLY A 317 9.02 7.78 -6.07
CA GLY A 317 7.91 8.48 -5.44
C GLY A 317 7.39 7.83 -4.15
N THR A 318 7.72 6.57 -3.89
CA THR A 318 7.23 5.84 -2.72
C THR A 318 8.05 6.15 -1.47
N SER A 319 9.38 6.20 -1.58
CA SER A 319 10.25 6.51 -0.43
C SER A 319 10.04 7.93 0.11
N GLU A 320 9.84 8.92 -0.78
CA GLU A 320 9.49 10.30 -0.40
C GLU A 320 8.19 10.33 0.43
N GLN A 321 7.16 9.63 -0.04
CA GLN A 321 5.88 9.53 0.67
C GLN A 321 6.03 8.82 2.01
N THR A 322 6.86 7.79 2.11
CA THR A 322 7.17 7.12 3.38
C THR A 322 7.78 8.08 4.39
N ILE A 323 8.76 8.90 3.97
CA ILE A 323 9.38 9.91 4.84
C ILE A 323 8.35 10.94 5.31
N LEU A 324 7.54 11.49 4.40
CA LEU A 324 6.48 12.45 4.75
C LEU A 324 5.49 11.85 5.76
N ARG A 325 5.11 10.58 5.59
CA ARG A 325 4.22 9.87 6.52
C ARG A 325 4.85 9.66 7.90
N ILE A 326 6.16 9.37 7.97
CA ILE A 326 6.88 9.30 9.24
C ILE A 326 6.91 10.68 9.93
N LEU A 327 7.19 11.75 9.17
CA LEU A 327 7.21 13.12 9.68
C LEU A 327 5.85 13.55 10.27
N ARG A 328 4.72 13.04 9.75
CA ARG A 328 3.37 13.33 10.31
C ARG A 328 3.19 12.90 11.77
N MET A 329 3.99 11.95 12.26
CA MET A 329 3.94 11.50 13.65
C MET A 329 4.78 12.37 14.60
N ARG A 330 5.58 13.31 14.07
CA ARG A 330 6.53 14.12 14.83
C ARG A 330 5.96 15.51 15.10
N SER A 331 6.44 16.13 16.17
CA SER A 331 6.11 17.53 16.48
C SER A 331 6.82 18.49 15.53
N HIS A 332 6.25 19.68 15.31
CA HIS A 332 6.83 20.79 14.55
C HIS A 332 7.11 20.54 13.05
N THR A 333 6.51 19.49 12.45
CA THR A 333 6.70 19.16 11.02
C THR A 333 5.51 19.56 10.13
N GLN A 334 4.41 20.04 10.70
CA GLN A 334 3.15 20.24 9.98
C GLN A 334 3.25 21.28 8.85
N GLU A 335 3.91 22.41 9.10
CA GLU A 335 4.11 23.45 8.08
C GLU A 335 4.95 22.95 6.91
N PHE A 336 6.03 22.22 7.22
CA PHE A 336 6.87 21.60 6.20
C PHE A 336 6.08 20.60 5.35
N ILE A 337 5.31 19.71 5.99
CA ILE A 337 4.50 18.71 5.27
C ILE A 337 3.46 19.40 4.38
N ALA A 338 2.77 20.43 4.88
CA ALA A 338 1.81 21.19 4.09
C ALA A 338 2.46 21.82 2.85
N GLN A 339 3.65 22.43 3.01
CA GLN A 339 4.41 22.99 1.90
C GLN A 339 4.81 21.91 0.89
N GLN A 340 5.34 20.77 1.34
CA GLN A 340 5.72 19.69 0.44
C GLN A 340 4.53 19.10 -0.32
N LEU A 341 3.40 18.87 0.36
CA LEU A 341 2.17 18.39 -0.26
C LEU A 341 1.65 19.36 -1.32
N GLN A 342 1.72 20.68 -1.08
CA GLN A 342 1.36 21.69 -2.08
C GLN A 342 2.26 21.60 -3.32
N ILE A 343 3.58 21.48 -3.15
CA ILE A 343 4.52 21.37 -4.27
C ILE A 343 4.26 20.07 -5.05
N MET A 344 4.05 18.94 -4.36
CA MET A 344 3.71 17.66 -4.99
C MET A 344 2.40 17.73 -5.78
N ASN A 345 1.36 18.37 -5.21
CA ASN A 345 0.07 18.54 -5.87
C ASN A 345 0.16 19.44 -7.10
N ALA A 346 0.90 20.55 -7.01
CA ALA A 346 1.17 21.41 -8.15
C ALA A 346 1.91 20.66 -9.27
N MET A 347 2.91 19.85 -8.91
CA MET A 347 3.66 19.03 -9.85
C MET A 347 2.77 17.98 -10.54
N ARG A 348 1.92 17.28 -9.79
CA ARG A 348 0.96 16.31 -10.37
C ARG A 348 -0.03 17.00 -11.31
N ALA A 349 -0.57 18.15 -10.90
CA ALA A 349 -1.49 18.93 -11.74
C ALA A 349 -0.82 19.39 -13.05
N GLU A 350 0.45 19.82 -13.01
CA GLU A 350 1.21 20.18 -14.21
C GLU A 350 1.45 18.96 -15.12
N GLN A 351 1.79 17.79 -14.55
CA GLN A 351 1.95 16.56 -15.32
C GLN A 351 0.64 16.11 -15.99
N GLU A 352 -0.48 16.18 -15.28
CA GLU A 352 -1.80 15.85 -15.82
C GLU A 352 -2.23 16.82 -16.92
N ALA A 353 -2.00 18.12 -16.74
CA ALA A 353 -2.28 19.12 -17.76
C ALA A 353 -1.46 18.86 -19.04
N ARG A 354 -0.17 18.54 -18.90
CA ARG A 354 0.70 18.16 -20.03
C ARG A 354 0.23 16.87 -20.71
N ALA A 355 -0.19 15.87 -19.93
CA ALA A 355 -0.69 14.61 -20.49
C ALA A 355 -1.98 14.86 -21.31
N LYS A 356 -2.89 15.68 -20.80
CA LYS A 356 -4.10 16.10 -21.53
C LYS A 356 -3.75 16.85 -22.81
N GLU A 357 -2.82 17.81 -22.78
CA GLU A 357 -2.40 18.55 -23.97
C GLU A 357 -1.80 17.62 -25.05
N VAL A 358 -1.00 16.63 -24.64
CA VAL A 358 -0.44 15.63 -25.55
C VAL A 358 -1.52 14.75 -26.18
N GLU A 359 -2.50 14.29 -25.39
CA GLU A 359 -3.64 13.52 -25.91
C GLU A 359 -4.52 14.35 -26.84
N ASP A 360 -4.81 15.60 -26.50
CA ASP A 360 -5.55 16.53 -27.38
C ASP A 360 -4.80 16.77 -28.70
N ARG A 361 -3.47 16.90 -28.65
CA ARG A 361 -2.64 17.05 -29.85
C ARG A 361 -2.62 15.78 -30.70
N LYS A 362 -2.63 14.58 -30.08
CA LYS A 362 -2.77 13.31 -30.80
C LYS A 362 -4.14 13.20 -31.46
N MET A 363 -5.22 13.51 -30.74
CA MET A 363 -6.58 13.52 -31.30
C MET A 363 -6.70 14.50 -32.47
N LYS A 364 -6.17 15.72 -32.34
CA LYS A 364 -6.15 16.71 -33.45
C LYS A 364 -5.34 16.22 -34.66
N ARG A 365 -4.22 15.52 -34.44
CA ARG A 365 -3.42 14.92 -35.53
C ARG A 365 -4.13 13.77 -36.24
N LEU A 366 -4.83 12.92 -35.49
CA LEU A 366 -5.64 11.84 -36.05
C LEU A 366 -6.83 12.41 -36.85
N ALA A 367 -7.47 13.46 -36.35
CA ALA A 367 -8.54 14.18 -37.05
C ALA A 367 -8.03 14.88 -38.32
N ALA A 368 -6.86 15.51 -38.28
CA ALA A 368 -6.24 16.14 -39.45
C ALA A 368 -5.69 15.13 -40.49
N GLY A 369 -5.34 13.91 -40.06
CA GLY A 369 -4.91 12.82 -40.94
C GLY A 369 -6.01 12.32 -41.89
N ASN A 370 -7.28 12.51 -41.53
CA ASN A 370 -8.44 12.22 -42.39
C ASN A 370 -8.70 13.29 -43.47
N ASN A 371 -8.00 14.43 -43.43
CA ASN A 371 -8.10 15.52 -44.40
C ASN A 371 -6.78 15.75 -45.14
N ARG A 372 -6.05 14.67 -45.50
CA ARG A 372 -5.00 14.80 -46.51
C ARG A 372 -5.65 15.06 -47.87
N PRO A 373 -5.39 16.19 -48.57
CA PRO A 373 -5.60 16.20 -50.01
C PRO A 373 -4.69 15.12 -50.60
N THR A 374 -5.24 14.32 -51.50
CA THR A 374 -4.52 13.33 -52.32
C THR A 374 -3.15 13.88 -52.73
N SER A 375 -2.10 13.11 -52.51
CA SER A 375 -0.75 13.44 -52.95
C SER A 375 -0.77 13.76 -54.43
N VAL A 376 -0.61 15.04 -54.78
CA VAL A 376 -0.31 15.43 -56.16
C VAL A 376 1.13 15.01 -56.40
N ILE A 377 1.28 13.85 -57.02
CA ILE A 377 2.55 13.40 -57.59
C ILE A 377 2.84 14.39 -58.74
N PRO A 378 3.93 15.17 -58.70
CA PRO A 378 4.28 16.01 -59.85
C PRO A 378 4.57 15.10 -61.07
N PRO A 379 4.07 15.46 -62.27
CA PRO A 379 4.21 14.61 -63.44
C PRO A 379 5.69 14.41 -63.80
N LEU A 380 6.04 13.16 -64.12
CA LEU A 380 7.39 12.77 -64.55
C LEU A 380 7.77 13.51 -65.85
N PRO A 381 8.99 14.06 -65.96
CA PRO A 381 9.46 14.67 -67.20
C PRO A 381 9.62 13.61 -68.31
N PRO A 382 9.35 13.97 -69.58
CA PRO A 382 9.42 13.02 -70.70
C PRO A 382 10.85 12.55 -70.94
N LEU A 383 10.99 11.26 -71.26
CA LEU A 383 12.27 10.62 -71.57
C LEU A 383 12.83 11.15 -72.91
N PRO A 384 14.17 11.34 -73.02
CA PRO A 384 14.80 11.76 -74.27
C PRO A 384 14.71 10.66 -75.35
N PRO A 385 14.62 11.04 -76.64
CA PRO A 385 14.52 10.08 -77.74
C PRO A 385 15.82 9.27 -77.88
N ILE A 386 15.67 7.97 -78.11
CA ILE A 386 16.77 7.03 -78.31
C ILE A 386 17.36 7.29 -79.71
N PRO A 387 18.70 7.43 -79.85
CA PRO A 387 19.34 7.58 -81.15
C PRO A 387 19.20 6.30 -81.99
N GLN A 388 18.93 6.48 -83.29
CA GLN A 388 18.81 5.41 -84.29
C GLN A 388 20.11 4.66 -84.52
#